data_AF-A0A3A0FAT9-F1
#
_entry.id   AF-A0A3A0FAT9-F1
#
_cell.length_a   1.000
_cell.length_b   1.000
_cell.length_c   1.000
_cell.angle_alpha   90.00
_cell.angle_beta   90.00
_cell.angle_gamma   90.00
#
_symmetry.space_group_name_H-M   'P 1'
#
loop_
_entity.id
_entity.type
_entity.pdbx_description
1 polymer ?
#
loop_
_entity_poly.entity_id
_entity_poly.type
_entity_poly.pdbx_seq_one_letter_code
_entity_poly.pdbx_strand_id
1 'polypeptide(L)'
;MALVLAAPSARALTLADLDGGASFAAGSLLFSNFDVTAAGDVSLDLADYPVQILADGFRLSGPLAVLLGDAGTLLVSYTVSALAPVIAGAALFAPAQTIGDGAQAWVAETLLDAGNAPLGSLFTFDVEGYGASPFAGALFAPVSAVQVVKTVNVASGFFSALPLVDQRFLVVPEPLTLALLALGLGGLAAWGRRHEAHA
;
A
#
# COMPACT_ATOMS: atom_id res chain seq x y z
N MET A 1 33.66 -26.65 22.85
CA MET A 1 33.55 -25.53 21.90
C MET A 1 32.08 -25.28 21.67
N ALA A 2 31.50 -24.27 22.32
CA ALA A 2 30.06 -24.01 22.28
C ALA A 2 29.72 -23.20 21.03
N LEU A 3 28.85 -23.74 20.18
CA LEU A 3 28.33 -23.08 19.00
C LEU A 3 27.24 -22.09 19.46
N VAL A 4 27.55 -20.80 19.47
CA VAL A 4 26.56 -19.75 19.74
C VAL A 4 25.79 -19.51 18.44
N LEU A 5 24.56 -20.02 18.36
CA LEU A 5 23.58 -19.62 17.35
C LEU A 5 23.09 -18.22 17.69
N ALA A 6 23.65 -17.20 17.04
CA ALA A 6 23.07 -15.87 17.05
C ALA A 6 21.74 -15.92 16.29
N ALA A 7 20.63 -15.63 16.99
CA ALA A 7 19.36 -15.42 16.32
C ALA A 7 19.50 -14.21 15.37
N PRO A 8 18.99 -14.28 14.12
CA PRO A 8 19.01 -13.12 13.23
C PRO A 8 18.28 -11.98 13.92
N SER A 9 18.97 -10.85 14.10
CA SER A 9 18.35 -9.63 14.60
C SER A 9 17.28 -9.23 13.59
N ALA A 10 16.02 -9.16 14.00
CA ALA A 10 14.93 -8.69 13.15
C ALA A 10 15.20 -7.22 12.79
N ARG A 11 15.79 -6.98 11.62
CA ARG A 11 15.92 -5.63 11.05
C ARG A 11 14.58 -5.25 10.43
N ALA A 12 14.21 -3.98 10.56
CA ALA A 12 13.06 -3.44 9.86
C ALA A 12 13.30 -3.56 8.35
N LEU A 13 12.28 -4.00 7.60
CA LEU A 13 12.30 -4.00 6.15
C LEU A 13 12.39 -2.56 5.65
N THR A 14 13.23 -2.29 4.66
CA THR A 14 13.44 -0.97 4.06
C THR A 14 13.23 -0.99 2.55
N LEU A 15 13.13 0.17 1.91
CA LEU A 15 13.14 0.23 0.45
C LEU A 15 14.45 -0.29 -0.15
N ALA A 16 15.59 -0.15 0.54
CA ALA A 16 16.86 -0.72 0.08
C ALA A 16 16.82 -2.26 0.01
N ASP A 17 16.18 -2.92 0.99
CA ASP A 17 16.02 -4.37 0.96
C ASP A 17 15.15 -4.81 -0.22
N LEU A 18 14.06 -4.08 -0.46
CA LEU A 18 13.11 -4.36 -1.53
C LEU A 18 13.69 -4.14 -2.91
N ASP A 19 14.37 -3.01 -3.12
CA ASP A 19 15.11 -2.70 -4.35
C ASP A 19 16.26 -3.71 -4.59
N GLY A 20 16.85 -4.23 -3.51
CA GLY A 20 17.79 -5.35 -3.53
C GLY A 20 17.18 -6.71 -3.88
N GLY A 21 15.88 -6.78 -4.19
CA GLY A 21 15.16 -7.98 -4.62
C GLY A 21 14.43 -8.73 -3.50
N ALA A 22 14.34 -8.16 -2.29
CA ALA A 22 13.51 -8.75 -1.25
C ALA A 22 12.02 -8.73 -1.62
N SER A 23 11.27 -9.62 -1.00
CA SER A 23 9.82 -9.72 -1.13
C SER A 23 9.20 -9.97 0.24
N PHE A 24 7.92 -9.65 0.40
CA PHE A 24 7.21 -9.91 1.65
C PHE A 24 5.74 -10.25 1.40
N ALA A 25 5.14 -10.90 2.38
CA ALA A 25 3.72 -11.24 2.38
C ALA A 25 2.95 -10.36 3.38
N ALA A 26 1.72 -9.99 3.00
CA ALA A 26 0.74 -9.31 3.84
C ALA A 26 -0.62 -10.03 3.66
N GLY A 27 -1.01 -10.83 4.64
CA GLY A 27 -2.20 -11.67 4.52
C GLY A 27 -2.05 -12.70 3.38
N SER A 28 -2.95 -12.69 2.41
CA SER A 28 -2.93 -13.54 1.22
C SER A 28 -2.18 -12.95 0.03
N LEU A 29 -1.54 -11.80 0.21
CA LEU A 29 -0.86 -11.05 -0.85
C LEU A 29 0.65 -11.20 -0.75
N LEU A 30 1.30 -11.33 -1.90
CA LEU A 30 2.75 -11.32 -2.06
C LEU A 30 3.17 -10.04 -2.81
N PHE A 31 4.05 -9.28 -2.19
CA PHE A 31 4.65 -8.05 -2.73
C PHE A 31 6.08 -8.36 -3.19
N SER A 32 6.38 -8.07 -4.45
CA SER A 32 7.64 -8.46 -5.09
C SER A 32 8.01 -7.56 -6.27
N ASN A 33 9.19 -7.77 -6.86
CA ASN A 33 9.68 -7.05 -8.04
C ASN A 33 9.70 -5.54 -7.83
N PHE A 34 10.24 -5.11 -6.69
CA PHE A 34 10.38 -3.69 -6.40
C PHE A 34 11.50 -3.08 -7.26
N ASP A 35 11.25 -1.88 -7.77
CA ASP A 35 12.24 -1.01 -8.39
C ASP A 35 11.99 0.40 -7.84
N VAL A 36 13.00 0.96 -7.19
CA VAL A 36 12.88 2.18 -6.40
C VAL A 36 13.94 3.19 -6.82
N THR A 37 13.52 4.42 -7.09
CA THR A 37 14.44 5.52 -7.41
C THR A 37 14.07 6.77 -6.64
N ALA A 38 15.03 7.34 -5.91
CA ALA A 38 14.91 8.65 -5.28
C ALA A 38 15.70 9.71 -6.07
N ALA A 39 15.18 10.93 -6.13
CA ALA A 39 15.82 12.05 -6.81
C ALA A 39 15.46 13.39 -6.15
N GLY A 40 16.31 14.40 -6.36
CA GLY A 40 16.15 15.74 -5.79
C GLY A 40 16.65 15.81 -4.35
N ASP A 41 15.96 16.61 -3.53
CA ASP A 41 16.40 17.01 -2.19
C ASP A 41 15.85 16.12 -1.05
N VAL A 42 15.23 14.99 -1.39
CA VAL A 42 14.88 13.93 -0.40
C VAL A 42 16.08 13.00 -0.18
N SER A 43 16.06 12.18 0.87
CA SER A 43 17.14 11.21 1.08
C SER A 43 17.28 10.27 -0.12
N LEU A 44 18.52 10.08 -0.57
CA LEU A 44 18.84 9.12 -1.63
C LEU A 44 19.21 7.74 -1.07
N ASP A 45 19.40 7.64 0.25
CA ASP A 45 19.65 6.36 0.90
C ASP A 45 18.31 5.64 1.13
N LEU A 46 18.06 4.60 0.33
CA LEU A 46 16.82 3.82 0.41
C LEU A 46 16.67 3.08 1.76
N ALA A 47 17.73 2.97 2.56
CA ALA A 47 17.65 2.42 3.92
C ALA A 47 16.93 3.36 4.91
N ASP A 48 16.83 4.66 4.60
CA ASP A 48 16.11 5.65 5.42
C ASP A 48 14.58 5.52 5.31
N TYR A 49 14.10 4.63 4.43
CA TYR A 49 12.70 4.45 4.11
C TYR A 49 12.18 3.10 4.62
N PRO A 50 11.83 3.00 5.91
CA PRO A 50 11.27 1.79 6.48
C PRO A 50 9.89 1.45 5.89
N VAL A 51 9.67 0.15 5.71
CA VAL A 51 8.43 -0.45 5.26
C VAL A 51 7.83 -1.28 6.39
N GLN A 52 6.69 -0.83 6.90
CA GLN A 52 5.90 -1.57 7.88
C GLN A 52 4.84 -2.41 7.16
N ILE A 53 4.91 -3.72 7.35
CA ILE A 53 3.91 -4.66 6.81
C ILE A 53 2.60 -4.50 7.58
N LEU A 54 1.49 -4.35 6.85
CA LEU A 54 0.13 -4.31 7.38
C LEU A 54 -0.59 -5.64 7.05
N ALA A 55 -1.85 -5.79 7.48
CA ALA A 55 -2.61 -7.03 7.21
C ALA A 55 -2.96 -7.21 5.72
N ASP A 56 -3.15 -6.10 5.01
CA ASP A 56 -3.70 -6.00 3.66
C ASP A 56 -2.84 -5.11 2.74
N GLY A 57 -1.59 -4.86 3.13
CA GLY A 57 -0.69 -3.99 2.39
C GLY A 57 0.53 -3.59 3.21
N PHE A 58 0.99 -2.35 3.05
CA PHE A 58 2.16 -1.84 3.74
C PHE A 58 2.07 -0.32 3.97
N ARG A 59 2.85 0.16 4.93
CA ARG A 59 3.11 1.56 5.19
C ARG A 59 4.56 1.86 4.85
N LEU A 60 4.77 2.83 3.99
CA LEU A 60 6.07 3.45 3.77
C LEU A 60 6.16 4.70 4.64
N SER A 61 7.25 4.87 5.36
CA SER A 61 7.59 6.13 6.01
C SER A 61 9.05 6.48 5.72
N GLY A 62 9.47 7.70 5.99
CA GLY A 62 10.84 8.14 5.73
C GLY A 62 10.97 9.66 5.68
N PRO A 63 12.16 10.17 5.34
CA PRO A 63 12.44 11.60 5.25
C PRO A 63 11.89 12.21 3.95
N LEU A 64 10.59 12.06 3.70
CA LEU A 64 9.88 12.69 2.59
C LEU A 64 9.45 14.12 3.00
N ALA A 65 10.43 15.00 3.17
CA ALA A 65 10.18 16.39 3.50
C ALA A 65 11.24 17.29 2.85
N VAL A 66 10.83 18.47 2.44
CA VAL A 66 11.68 19.48 1.79
C VAL A 66 11.35 20.87 2.33
N LEU A 67 12.32 21.77 2.25
CA LEU A 67 12.26 23.12 2.82
C LEU A 67 12.72 24.16 1.78
N LEU A 68 12.24 25.39 1.92
CA LEU A 68 12.83 26.58 1.28
C LEU A 68 13.05 26.51 -0.24
N GLY A 69 12.08 25.99 -1.01
CA GLY A 69 12.17 25.92 -2.47
C GLY A 69 12.65 24.57 -3.00
N ASP A 70 13.11 23.68 -2.11
CA ASP A 70 13.61 22.36 -2.48
C ASP A 70 12.48 21.44 -2.97
N ALA A 71 12.86 20.43 -3.76
CA ALA A 71 11.94 19.44 -4.30
C ALA A 71 12.58 18.05 -4.40
N GLY A 72 11.77 17.03 -4.14
CA GLY A 72 12.20 15.64 -4.22
C GLY A 72 11.11 14.73 -4.76
N THR A 73 11.55 13.63 -5.35
CA THR A 73 10.67 12.61 -5.92
C THR A 73 11.18 11.23 -5.54
N LEU A 74 10.25 10.35 -5.16
CA LEU A 74 10.48 8.93 -4.98
C LEU A 74 9.57 8.17 -5.95
N LEU A 75 10.17 7.41 -6.85
CA LEU A 75 9.51 6.50 -7.75
C LEU A 75 9.58 5.10 -7.15
N VAL A 76 8.45 4.40 -7.11
CA VAL A 76 8.36 3.03 -6.61
C VAL A 76 7.50 2.25 -7.59
N SER A 77 8.03 1.18 -8.17
CA SER A 77 7.22 0.20 -8.88
C SER A 77 7.31 -1.16 -8.21
N TYR A 78 6.23 -1.94 -8.22
CA TYR A 78 6.19 -3.28 -7.63
C TYR A 78 5.01 -4.10 -8.18
N THR A 79 5.06 -5.40 -7.94
CA THR A 79 3.97 -6.33 -8.24
C THR A 79 3.34 -6.84 -6.95
N VAL A 80 2.01 -6.80 -6.89
CA VAL A 80 1.21 -7.47 -5.87
C VAL A 80 0.53 -8.66 -6.50
N SER A 81 0.62 -9.82 -5.88
CA SER A 81 0.02 -11.05 -6.39
C SER A 81 -0.73 -11.82 -5.31
N ALA A 82 -1.71 -12.60 -5.74
CA ALA A 82 -2.50 -13.51 -4.93
C ALA A 82 -2.63 -14.87 -5.64
N LEU A 83 -2.84 -15.95 -4.89
CA LEU A 83 -2.96 -17.30 -5.43
C LEU A 83 -4.22 -17.51 -6.30
N ALA A 84 -5.21 -16.64 -6.16
CA ALA A 84 -6.47 -16.63 -6.91
C ALA A 84 -6.79 -15.20 -7.35
N PRO A 85 -7.69 -14.99 -8.33
CA PRO A 85 -8.09 -13.65 -8.75
C PRO A 85 -9.02 -13.01 -7.72
N VAL A 86 -8.43 -12.54 -6.61
CA VAL A 86 -9.17 -12.02 -5.46
C VAL A 86 -8.90 -10.54 -5.19
N ILE A 87 -7.90 -9.94 -5.83
CA ILE A 87 -7.61 -8.51 -5.67
C ILE A 87 -8.63 -7.72 -6.49
N ALA A 88 -9.48 -6.94 -5.84
CA ALA A 88 -10.60 -6.23 -6.49
C ALA A 88 -10.58 -4.71 -6.27
N GLY A 89 -9.53 -4.21 -5.62
CA GLY A 89 -9.36 -2.78 -5.42
C GLY A 89 -8.05 -2.45 -4.74
N ALA A 90 -7.76 -1.15 -4.71
CA ALA A 90 -6.65 -0.59 -3.98
C ALA A 90 -7.07 0.72 -3.32
N ALA A 91 -6.44 1.03 -2.20
CA ALA A 91 -6.63 2.27 -1.46
C ALA A 91 -5.28 2.84 -1.05
N LEU A 92 -5.19 4.16 -1.12
CA LEU A 92 -4.02 4.96 -0.83
C LEU A 92 -4.40 5.98 0.23
N PHE A 93 -3.62 6.04 1.31
CA PHE A 93 -3.71 7.11 2.30
C PHE A 93 -2.33 7.73 2.50
N ALA A 94 -2.22 9.01 2.18
CA ALA A 94 -0.97 9.76 2.25
C ALA A 94 -1.29 11.17 2.76
N PRO A 95 -1.35 11.35 4.09
CA PRO A 95 -1.53 12.67 4.67
C PRO A 95 -0.25 13.46 4.40
N ALA A 96 -0.41 14.66 3.86
CA ALA A 96 0.68 15.57 3.62
C ALA A 96 0.44 16.88 4.37
N GLN A 97 1.50 17.67 4.51
CA GLN A 97 1.44 19.01 5.05
C GLN A 97 2.27 19.94 4.19
N THR A 98 1.63 20.93 3.58
CA THR A 98 2.29 21.99 2.82
C THR A 98 2.10 23.34 3.49
N ILE A 99 3.15 24.17 3.45
CA ILE A 99 3.12 25.54 3.95
C ILE A 99 3.88 26.43 2.98
N GLY A 100 3.23 27.51 2.57
CA GLY A 100 3.82 28.60 1.78
C GLY A 100 3.64 28.44 0.28
N ASP A 101 3.53 29.58 -0.41
CA ASP A 101 3.18 29.65 -1.84
C ASP A 101 4.06 28.72 -2.69
N GLY A 102 3.42 27.86 -3.48
CA GLY A 102 4.10 26.88 -4.34
C GLY A 102 4.46 25.56 -3.64
N ALA A 103 4.16 25.40 -2.34
CA ALA A 103 4.32 24.11 -1.67
C ALA A 103 3.26 23.09 -2.14
N GLN A 104 3.72 21.89 -2.46
CA GLN A 104 2.90 20.76 -2.88
C GLN A 104 3.51 19.45 -2.36
N ALA A 105 2.66 18.51 -1.99
CA ALA A 105 3.03 17.13 -1.69
C ALA A 105 1.95 16.22 -2.23
N TRP A 106 2.30 15.23 -3.03
CA TRP A 106 1.32 14.34 -3.63
C TRP A 106 1.88 12.94 -3.88
N VAL A 107 0.96 11.99 -4.00
CA VAL A 107 1.23 10.61 -4.41
C VAL A 107 0.30 10.27 -5.54
N ALA A 108 0.86 9.79 -6.65
CA ALA A 108 0.12 9.30 -7.79
C ALA A 108 0.46 7.83 -8.02
N GLU A 109 -0.56 7.02 -8.29
CA GLU A 109 -0.41 5.61 -8.63
C GLU A 109 -1.18 5.28 -9.90
N THR A 110 -0.56 4.45 -10.73
CA THR A 110 -1.23 3.72 -11.80
C THR A 110 -1.21 2.24 -11.46
N LEU A 111 -2.38 1.61 -11.55
CA LEU A 111 -2.60 0.19 -11.31
C LEU A 111 -2.77 -0.49 -12.67
N LEU A 112 -1.97 -1.50 -12.95
CA LEU A 112 -1.99 -2.24 -14.20
C LEU A 112 -2.22 -3.73 -13.93
N ASP A 113 -2.88 -4.43 -14.84
CA ASP A 113 -2.98 -5.89 -14.80
C ASP A 113 -1.69 -6.59 -15.29
N ALA A 114 -1.70 -7.92 -15.34
CA ALA A 114 -0.57 -8.70 -15.84
C ALA A 114 -0.26 -8.47 -17.33
N GLY A 115 -1.20 -7.92 -18.11
CA GLY A 115 -1.04 -7.55 -19.51
C GLY A 115 -0.70 -6.06 -19.72
N ASN A 116 -0.40 -5.33 -18.64
CA ASN A 116 -0.15 -3.88 -18.62
C ASN A 116 -1.37 -3.03 -19.05
N ALA A 117 -2.59 -3.57 -18.96
CA ALA A 117 -3.81 -2.79 -19.15
C ALA A 117 -4.15 -2.03 -17.86
N PRO A 118 -4.60 -0.76 -17.95
CA PRO A 118 -4.93 0.03 -16.76
C PRO A 118 -6.17 -0.51 -16.05
N LEU A 119 -6.02 -0.78 -14.75
CA LEU A 119 -7.09 -1.13 -13.83
C LEU A 119 -7.67 0.11 -13.13
N GLY A 120 -6.84 1.12 -12.90
CA GLY A 120 -7.24 2.36 -12.24
C GLY A 120 -6.05 3.24 -11.87
N SER A 121 -6.34 4.38 -11.27
CA SER A 121 -5.34 5.32 -10.77
C SER A 121 -5.76 5.90 -9.43
N LEU A 122 -4.81 6.13 -8.53
CA LEU A 122 -5.02 6.78 -7.24
C LEU A 122 -4.22 8.07 -7.20
N PHE A 123 -4.79 9.13 -6.63
CA PHE A 123 -4.10 10.41 -6.48
C PHE A 123 -4.49 11.07 -5.16
N THR A 124 -3.49 11.32 -4.31
CA THR A 124 -3.63 12.04 -3.05
C THR A 124 -2.72 13.25 -3.06
N PHE A 125 -3.13 14.35 -2.44
CA PHE A 125 -2.35 15.58 -2.45
C PHE A 125 -2.62 16.46 -1.24
N ASP A 126 -1.67 17.34 -0.93
CA ASP A 126 -1.84 18.61 -0.24
C ASP A 126 -1.11 19.66 -1.08
N VAL A 127 -1.81 20.72 -1.47
CA VAL A 127 -1.27 21.78 -2.33
C VAL A 127 -1.72 23.11 -1.75
N GLU A 128 -0.75 23.94 -1.37
CA GLU A 128 -1.01 25.25 -0.79
C GLU A 128 -1.87 26.10 -1.74
N GLY A 129 -2.93 26.72 -1.21
CA GLY A 129 -3.90 27.51 -1.98
C GLY A 129 -4.92 26.70 -2.80
N TYR A 130 -4.78 25.38 -2.93
CA TYR A 130 -5.76 24.51 -3.62
C TYR A 130 -6.51 23.59 -2.65
N GLY A 131 -5.83 23.05 -1.63
CA GLY A 131 -6.40 22.19 -0.60
C GLY A 131 -5.78 20.80 -0.57
N ALA A 132 -6.41 19.89 0.17
CA ALA A 132 -5.88 18.55 0.44
C ALA A 132 -6.91 17.44 0.19
N SER A 133 -6.44 16.31 -0.32
CA SER A 133 -7.14 15.04 -0.46
C SER A 133 -6.21 13.91 -0.02
N PRO A 134 -6.21 13.52 1.27
CA PRO A 134 -5.23 12.58 1.82
C PRO A 134 -5.56 11.12 1.49
N PHE A 135 -6.72 10.84 0.87
CA PHE A 135 -7.21 9.49 0.60
C PHE A 135 -7.68 9.35 -0.84
N ALA A 136 -7.37 8.21 -1.47
CA ALA A 136 -7.90 7.81 -2.76
C ALA A 136 -8.15 6.30 -2.77
N GLY A 137 -9.15 5.85 -3.54
CA GLY A 137 -9.45 4.43 -3.71
C GLY A 137 -9.98 4.12 -5.10
N ALA A 138 -9.73 2.91 -5.58
CA ALA A 138 -10.20 2.40 -6.86
C ALA A 138 -10.69 0.95 -6.70
N LEU A 139 -11.77 0.61 -7.39
CA LEU A 139 -12.32 -0.74 -7.49
C LEU A 139 -12.20 -1.22 -8.93
N PHE A 140 -11.95 -2.51 -9.12
CA PHE A 140 -11.83 -3.16 -10.42
C PHE A 140 -12.30 -4.61 -10.35
N ALA A 141 -12.45 -5.26 -11.51
CA ALA A 141 -12.77 -6.68 -11.57
C ALA A 141 -11.67 -7.51 -10.89
N PRO A 142 -11.99 -8.58 -10.13
CA PRO A 142 -10.98 -9.35 -9.42
C PRO A 142 -9.86 -9.88 -10.32
N VAL A 143 -8.61 -9.62 -9.95
CA VAL A 143 -7.40 -10.08 -10.64
C VAL A 143 -6.46 -10.79 -9.66
N SER A 144 -5.54 -11.61 -10.20
CA SER A 144 -4.54 -12.33 -9.41
C SER A 144 -3.23 -11.55 -9.24
N ALA A 145 -3.00 -10.53 -10.06
CA ALA A 145 -1.82 -9.69 -9.99
C ALA A 145 -2.14 -8.25 -10.37
N VAL A 146 -1.51 -7.31 -9.68
CA VAL A 146 -1.54 -5.88 -9.96
C VAL A 146 -0.10 -5.38 -10.00
N GLN A 147 0.31 -4.77 -11.10
CA GLN A 147 1.53 -3.97 -11.14
C GLN A 147 1.19 -2.55 -10.72
N VAL A 148 1.98 -1.99 -9.82
CA VAL A 148 1.82 -0.62 -9.33
C VAL A 148 2.99 0.21 -9.79
N VAL A 149 2.71 1.36 -10.38
CA VAL A 149 3.70 2.41 -10.63
C VAL A 149 3.30 3.61 -9.80
N LYS A 150 4.13 3.94 -8.80
CA LYS A 150 3.89 5.00 -7.81
C LYS A 150 4.91 6.10 -7.97
N THR A 151 4.44 7.34 -7.94
CA THR A 151 5.27 8.55 -7.80
C THR A 151 4.86 9.26 -6.53
N VAL A 152 5.83 9.51 -5.65
CA VAL A 152 5.69 10.37 -4.48
C VAL A 152 6.50 11.63 -4.76
N ASN A 153 5.87 12.79 -4.66
CA ASN A 153 6.54 14.07 -4.91
C ASN A 153 6.30 15.02 -3.75
N VAL A 154 7.35 15.73 -3.39
CA VAL A 154 7.29 16.86 -2.45
C VAL A 154 8.05 18.02 -3.09
N ALA A 155 7.46 19.21 -3.08
CA ALA A 155 8.12 20.45 -3.45
C ALA A 155 7.66 21.54 -2.49
N SER A 156 8.56 22.39 -2.05
CA SER A 156 8.24 23.41 -1.05
C SER A 156 8.29 24.82 -1.62
N GLY A 157 7.38 25.68 -1.17
CA GLY A 157 7.62 27.12 -1.10
C GLY A 157 8.40 27.46 0.17
N PHE A 158 7.85 27.05 1.32
CA PHE A 158 8.54 27.12 2.61
C PHE A 158 8.74 25.73 3.22
N PHE A 159 7.69 24.91 3.32
CA PHE A 159 7.78 23.54 3.84
C PHE A 159 6.78 22.63 3.11
N SER A 160 7.21 21.40 2.83
CA SER A 160 6.34 20.35 2.32
C SER A 160 6.80 19.01 2.88
N ALA A 161 5.87 18.23 3.41
CA ALA A 161 6.19 16.91 3.96
C ALA A 161 5.08 15.89 3.71
N LEU A 162 5.50 14.65 3.57
CA LEU A 162 4.66 13.47 3.42
C LEU A 162 5.16 12.38 4.38
N PRO A 163 4.77 12.43 5.67
CA PRO A 163 5.35 11.60 6.72
C PRO A 163 5.16 10.09 6.51
N LEU A 164 4.09 9.68 5.82
CA LEU A 164 3.80 8.29 5.51
C LEU A 164 2.94 8.12 4.25
N VAL A 165 3.07 6.96 3.61
CA VAL A 165 2.21 6.47 2.53
C VAL A 165 1.69 5.09 2.91
N ASP A 166 0.40 4.96 3.14
CA ASP A 166 -0.28 3.68 3.37
C ASP A 166 -0.85 3.15 2.07
N GLN A 167 -0.39 1.96 1.67
CA GLN A 167 -0.97 1.17 0.60
C GLN A 167 -1.82 0.05 1.17
N ARG A 168 -3.05 -0.09 0.66
CA ARG A 168 -3.90 -1.24 0.96
C ARG A 168 -4.53 -1.81 -0.30
N PHE A 169 -4.79 -3.11 -0.29
CA PHE A 169 -5.51 -3.82 -1.34
C PHE A 169 -6.77 -4.46 -0.79
N LEU A 170 -7.84 -4.34 -1.56
CA LEU A 170 -9.12 -4.96 -1.22
C LEU A 170 -9.14 -6.36 -1.82
N VAL A 171 -9.32 -7.35 -0.96
CA VAL A 171 -9.40 -8.76 -1.34
C VAL A 171 -10.81 -9.27 -1.15
N VAL A 172 -11.39 -9.84 -2.19
CA VAL A 172 -12.71 -10.50 -2.11
C VAL A 172 -12.53 -11.85 -1.40
N PRO A 173 -13.38 -12.17 -0.40
CA PRO A 173 -13.36 -13.50 0.21
C PRO A 173 -13.50 -14.59 -0.84
N GLU A 174 -12.76 -15.68 -0.68
CA GLU A 174 -12.86 -16.81 -1.59
C GLU A 174 -14.31 -17.31 -1.68
N PRO A 175 -14.79 -17.73 -2.88
CA PRO A 175 -16.17 -18.20 -3.06
C PRO A 175 -16.57 -19.31 -2.08
N LEU A 176 -15.62 -20.15 -1.66
CA LEU A 176 -15.85 -21.21 -0.69
C LEU A 176 -16.17 -20.67 0.71
N THR A 177 -15.55 -19.56 1.12
CA THR A 177 -15.87 -18.89 2.38
C THR A 177 -17.30 -18.36 2.37
N LEU A 178 -17.75 -17.80 1.24
CA LEU A 178 -19.14 -17.38 1.06
C LEU A 178 -20.11 -18.57 1.07
N ALA A 179 -19.74 -19.67 0.43
CA ALA A 179 -20.53 -20.90 0.44
C ALA A 179 -20.66 -21.47 1.87
N LEU A 180 -19.57 -21.54 2.63
CA LEU A 180 -19.58 -21.99 4.02
C LEU A 180 -20.38 -21.07 4.93
N LEU A 181 -20.28 -19.76 4.74
CA LEU A 181 -21.10 -18.79 5.48
C LEU A 181 -22.59 -18.99 5.17
N ALA A 182 -22.95 -19.14 3.89
CA ALA A 182 -24.33 -19.39 3.47
C ALA A 182 -24.87 -20.71 4.05
N LEU A 183 -24.05 -21.78 4.05
CA LEU A 183 -24.41 -23.05 4.66
C LEU A 183 -24.57 -22.94 6.18
N GLY A 184 -23.67 -22.22 6.87
CA GLY A 184 -23.75 -21.98 8.31
C GLY A 184 -25.00 -21.21 8.71
N LEU A 185 -25.31 -20.12 8.00
CA LEU A 185 -26.53 -19.32 8.21
C LEU A 185 -27.79 -20.15 7.90
N GLY A 186 -27.76 -20.95 6.82
CA GLY A 186 -28.84 -21.87 6.48
C GLY A 186 -29.11 -22.90 7.58
N GLY A 187 -28.05 -23.47 8.17
CA GLY A 187 -28.13 -24.41 9.29
C GLY A 187 -28.74 -23.78 10.54
N LEU A 188 -28.31 -22.57 10.91
CA LEU A 188 -28.86 -21.83 12.05
C LEU A 188 -30.35 -21.51 11.86
N ALA A 189 -30.76 -21.05 10.66
CA ALA A 189 -32.15 -20.74 10.37
C ALA A 189 -33.06 -21.99 10.37
N ALA A 190 -32.54 -23.15 9.98
CA ALA A 190 -33.27 -24.42 10.06
C ALA A 190 -33.42 -24.89 11.52
N TRP A 191 -32.41 -24.67 12.36
CA TRP A 191 -32.46 -25.04 13.77
C TRP A 191 -33.39 -24.13 14.59
N GLY A 192 -33.38 -22.81 14.35
CA GLY A 192 -34.28 -21.86 15.01
C GLY A 192 -35.76 -22.19 14.79
N ARG A 193 -36.14 -22.55 13.55
CA ARG A 193 -37.52 -22.94 13.21
C ARG A 193 -37.99 -24.22 13.90
N ARG A 194 -37.07 -25.12 14.31
CA ARG A 194 -37.44 -26.32 15.07
C ARG A 194 -37.74 -26.01 16.54
N HIS A 195 -37.17 -24.96 17.11
CA HIS A 195 -37.43 -24.58 18.50
C HIS A 195 -38.79 -23.88 18.68
N GLU A 196 -39.25 -23.10 17.69
CA GLU A 196 -40.58 -22.48 17.71
C GLU A 196 -41.72 -23.50 17.54
N ALA A 197 -41.47 -24.64 16.87
CA ALA A 197 -42.48 -25.69 16.69
C ALA A 197 -42.70 -26.58 17.92
N HIS A 198 -41.89 -26.41 18.98
CA HIS A 198 -41.95 -27.19 20.22
C HIS A 198 -42.21 -26.34 21.47
N ALA A 199 -42.55 -25.05 21.30
CA ALA A 199 -43.05 -24.17 22.35
C ALA A 199 -44.56 -23.98 22.19
#